data_AF-A0A1L9AV09-F1
#
_entry.id   AF-A0A1L9AV09-F1
#
_cell.length_a   1.000
_cell.length_b   1.000
_cell.length_c   1.000
_cell.angle_alpha   90.00
_cell.angle_beta   90.00
_cell.angle_gamma   90.00
#
_symmetry.space_group_name_H-M   'P 1'
#
loop_
_entity.id
_entity.type
_entity.pdbx_description
1 polymer ?
#
loop_
_entity_poly.entity_id
_entity_poly.type
_entity_poly.pdbx_seq_one_letter_code
_entity_poly.pdbx_strand_id
1 'polypeptide(L)'
;MFGVSDAPYRIRGGNEQLPRAIAAHLGAEALQSGMTLEALARTPAGACALTFSSPGGRVTRVLADIVLLTLPFAVLRGLDYGRSGFDALKHQAIQELGRGRQSKQHLQFTRRLWSEQGSRPAPGTGGSYSDAGYQATWEASRGLPGEHGLLVGYAGGAFATPWRHGSPRPPRRSRR
;
A
#
# COMPACT_ATOMS: atom_id res chain seq x y z
N MET A 1 18.87 -7.25 12.43
CA MET A 1 17.62 -6.92 13.16
C MET A 1 16.64 -6.33 12.16
N PHE A 2 15.50 -7.00 11.93
CA PHE A 2 14.46 -6.48 11.03
C PHE A 2 13.67 -5.37 11.74
N GLY A 3 13.82 -4.13 11.27
CA GLY A 3 12.90 -3.00 11.48
C GLY A 3 13.14 -2.13 12.72
N VAL A 4 13.50 -0.86 12.50
CA VAL A 4 13.34 0.29 13.43
C VAL A 4 11.87 0.73 13.50
N SER A 5 10.94 -0.14 13.09
CA SER A 5 9.53 0.20 12.94
C SER A 5 8.84 0.01 14.29
N ASP A 6 8.63 1.10 15.02
CA ASP A 6 7.66 1.16 16.12
C ASP A 6 6.25 1.02 15.54
N ALA A 7 5.81 -0.23 15.37
CA ALA A 7 4.45 -0.57 14.96
C ALA A 7 3.54 -1.07 16.11
N PRO A 8 3.67 -0.65 17.39
CA PRO A 8 2.78 -1.16 18.43
C PRO A 8 1.36 -0.60 18.30
N TYR A 9 1.19 0.57 17.65
CA TYR A 9 -0.09 1.27 17.60
C TYR A 9 -0.81 1.06 16.27
N ARG A 10 -2.13 0.93 16.39
CA ARG A 10 -3.08 0.89 15.28
C ARG A 10 -4.34 1.61 15.68
N ILE A 11 -5.04 2.19 14.72
CA ILE A 11 -6.35 2.78 14.94
C ILE A 11 -7.34 1.64 15.19
N ARG A 12 -8.08 1.71 16.31
CA ARG A 12 -9.18 0.78 16.60
C ARG A 12 -10.19 0.84 15.46
N GLY A 13 -10.48 -0.29 14.81
CA GLY A 13 -11.34 -0.35 13.62
C GLY A 13 -10.60 -0.27 12.28
N GLY A 14 -9.26 -0.10 12.29
CA GLY A 14 -8.41 -0.15 11.11
C GLY A 14 -7.78 1.20 10.74
N ASN A 15 -6.53 1.17 10.26
CA ASN A 15 -5.76 2.37 9.91
C ASN A 15 -6.33 3.12 8.69
N GLU A 16 -7.21 2.50 7.90
CA GLU A 16 -7.91 3.13 6.77
C GLU A 16 -8.85 4.27 7.22
N GLN A 17 -9.25 4.30 8.49
CA GLN A 17 -10.09 5.38 9.02
C GLN A 17 -9.43 6.74 8.93
N LEU A 18 -8.10 6.83 9.07
CA LEU A 18 -7.39 8.11 8.99
C LEU A 18 -7.50 8.76 7.60
N PRO A 19 -7.09 8.10 6.49
CA PRO A 19 -7.26 8.69 5.16
C PRO A 19 -8.73 8.92 4.80
N ARG A 20 -9.66 8.07 5.27
CA ARG A 20 -11.11 8.31 5.07
C ARG A 20 -11.61 9.54 5.80
N ALA A 21 -11.18 9.78 7.03
CA ALA A 21 -11.56 10.98 7.79
C ALA A 21 -11.02 12.25 7.14
N ILE A 22 -9.78 12.22 6.64
CA ILE A 22 -9.21 13.33 5.87
C ILE A 22 -10.03 13.59 4.59
N ALA A 23 -10.34 12.54 3.82
CA ALA A 23 -11.16 12.68 2.61
C ALA A 23 -12.56 13.23 2.91
N ALA A 24 -13.20 12.80 4.00
CA ALA A 24 -14.49 13.32 4.43
C ALA A 24 -14.41 14.81 4.82
N HIS A 25 -13.34 15.23 5.49
CA HIS A 25 -13.12 16.63 5.88
C HIS A 25 -12.93 17.55 4.66
N LEU A 26 -12.24 17.08 3.61
CA LEU A 26 -12.03 17.85 2.38
C LEU A 26 -13.31 17.98 1.52
N GLY A 27 -14.30 17.11 1.73
CA GLY A 27 -15.55 17.09 0.98
C GLY A 27 -15.46 16.34 -0.36
N ALA A 28 -16.62 15.96 -0.90
CA ALA A 28 -16.71 15.13 -2.10
C ALA A 28 -16.16 15.82 -3.36
N GLU A 29 -16.33 17.14 -3.47
CA GLU A 29 -15.85 17.93 -4.62
C GLU A 29 -14.32 17.95 -4.72
N ALA A 30 -13.62 17.82 -3.59
CA ALA A 30 -12.16 17.81 -3.54
C ALA A 30 -11.54 16.45 -3.93
N LEU A 31 -12.34 15.38 -3.99
CA LEU A 31 -11.88 14.02 -4.25
C LEU A 31 -12.51 13.43 -5.51
N GLN A 32 -11.72 13.35 -6.57
CA GLN A 32 -12.11 12.63 -7.79
C GLN A 32 -11.43 11.26 -7.82
N SER A 33 -12.24 10.20 -7.77
CA SER A 33 -11.76 8.81 -7.83
C SER A 33 -12.08 8.16 -9.18
N GLY A 34 -11.43 7.04 -9.50
CA GLY A 34 -11.60 6.39 -10.80
C GLY A 34 -10.95 7.14 -11.97
N MET A 35 -9.98 8.01 -11.66
CA MET A 35 -9.16 8.73 -12.64
C MET A 35 -7.71 8.30 -12.46
N THR A 36 -7.15 7.64 -13.47
CA THR A 36 -5.73 7.27 -13.51
C THR A 36 -4.97 8.32 -14.29
N LEU A 37 -3.97 8.95 -13.69
CA LEU A 37 -3.07 9.87 -14.40
C LEU A 37 -2.25 9.06 -15.40
N GLU A 38 -2.21 9.49 -16.66
CA GLU A 38 -1.45 8.85 -17.74
C GLU A 38 -0.31 9.74 -18.22
N ALA A 39 -0.50 11.06 -18.26
CA ALA A 39 0.50 11.99 -18.76
C ALA A 39 0.53 13.33 -18.01
N LEU A 40 1.71 13.95 -17.98
CA LEU A 40 1.98 15.27 -17.43
C LEU A 40 2.80 16.10 -18.42
N ALA A 41 2.32 17.30 -18.73
CA ALA A 41 3.01 18.23 -19.62
C ALA A 41 2.92 19.68 -19.13
N ARG A 42 3.84 20.52 -19.59
CA ARG A 42 3.70 21.98 -19.58
C ARG A 42 3.09 22.44 -20.90
N THR A 43 2.09 23.31 -20.79
CA THR A 43 1.54 24.01 -21.94
C THR A 43 2.48 25.13 -22.39
N PRO A 44 2.38 25.62 -23.64
CA PRO A 44 3.15 26.78 -24.09
C PRO A 44 2.90 28.04 -23.23
N ALA A 45 1.69 28.19 -22.68
CA ALA A 45 1.32 29.27 -21.76
C ALA A 45 1.85 29.07 -20.33
N GLY A 46 2.58 27.98 -20.06
CA GLY A 46 3.20 27.72 -18.77
C GLY A 46 2.34 26.94 -17.77
N ALA A 47 1.04 26.72 -18.00
CA ALA A 47 0.21 25.89 -17.12
C ALA A 47 0.60 24.40 -17.18
N CYS A 48 0.31 23.65 -16.12
CA CYS A 48 0.39 22.19 -16.11
C CYS A 48 -0.84 21.58 -16.78
N ALA A 49 -0.61 20.59 -17.64
CA ALA A 49 -1.64 19.78 -18.26
C ALA A 49 -1.52 18.34 -17.80
N LEU A 50 -2.60 17.80 -17.24
CA LEU A 50 -2.72 16.42 -16.80
C LEU A 50 -3.71 15.70 -17.70
N THR A 51 -3.33 14.51 -18.16
CA THR A 51 -4.20 13.63 -18.91
C THR A 51 -4.57 12.44 -18.05
N PHE A 52 -5.86 12.25 -17.79
CA PHE A 52 -6.39 11.14 -17.03
C PHE A 52 -7.19 10.19 -17.90
N SER A 53 -7.12 8.90 -17.59
CA SER A 53 -8.03 7.88 -18.09
C SER A 53 -9.05 7.50 -17.00
N SER A 54 -10.23 7.06 -17.42
CA SER A 54 -11.25 6.50 -16.53
C SER A 54 -11.74 5.14 -17.05
N PRO A 55 -12.37 4.31 -16.20
CA PRO A 55 -13.03 3.09 -16.65
C PRO A 55 -13.95 3.35 -17.84
N GLY A 56 -13.87 2.52 -18.87
CA GLY A 56 -14.58 2.73 -20.15
C GLY A 56 -13.81 3.54 -21.19
N GLY A 57 -12.55 3.90 -20.94
CA GLY A 57 -11.65 4.50 -21.94
C GLY A 57 -11.83 6.01 -22.13
N ARG A 58 -12.64 6.67 -21.29
CA ARG A 58 -12.78 8.12 -21.30
C ARG A 58 -11.46 8.77 -20.93
N VAL A 59 -11.00 9.71 -21.76
CA VAL A 59 -9.83 10.55 -21.50
C VAL A 59 -10.29 11.94 -21.07
N THR A 60 -9.75 12.44 -19.97
CA THR A 60 -10.04 13.78 -19.43
C THR A 60 -8.75 14.57 -19.30
N ARG A 61 -8.72 15.78 -19.84
CA ARG A 61 -7.60 16.71 -19.70
C ARG A 61 -7.93 17.78 -18.66
N VAL A 62 -7.04 17.97 -17.70
CA VAL A 62 -7.15 18.97 -16.65
C VAL A 62 -6.00 19.96 -16.78
N LEU A 63 -6.30 21.25 -16.71
CA LEU A 63 -5.31 22.32 -16.65
C LEU A 63 -5.25 22.87 -15.22
N ALA A 64 -4.04 23.13 -14.74
CA ALA A 64 -3.81 23.70 -13.42
C ALA A 64 -2.54 24.55 -13.42
N ASP A 65 -2.50 25.61 -12.61
CA ASP A 65 -1.31 26.44 -12.45
C ASP A 65 -0.26 25.71 -11.59
N ILE A 66 -0.71 24.98 -10.57
CA ILE A 66 0.13 24.27 -9.62
C ILE A 66 -0.36 22.82 -9.48
N VAL A 67 0.58 21.88 -9.48
CA VAL A 67 0.32 20.45 -9.31
C VAL A 67 1.24 19.90 -8.23
N LEU A 68 0.68 19.27 -7.20
CA LEU A 68 1.42 18.48 -6.22
C LEU A 68 1.29 16.99 -6.56
N LEU A 69 2.39 16.37 -6.98
CA LEU A 69 2.43 14.93 -7.26
C LEU A 69 2.80 14.17 -5.99
N THR A 70 1.83 13.45 -5.43
CA THR A 70 2.00 12.58 -4.25
C THR A 70 2.14 11.11 -4.65
N LEU A 71 2.75 10.86 -5.81
CA LEU A 71 2.92 9.53 -6.40
C LEU A 71 4.31 8.95 -6.09
N PRO A 72 4.43 7.64 -5.83
CA PRO A 72 5.73 6.98 -5.78
C PRO A 72 6.47 7.11 -7.13
N PHE A 73 7.80 7.22 -7.12
CA PHE A 73 8.61 7.26 -8.35
C PHE A 73 8.37 6.05 -9.26
N ALA A 74 8.11 4.88 -8.69
CA ALA A 74 7.77 3.68 -9.45
C ALA A 74 6.46 3.80 -10.24
N VAL A 75 5.50 4.64 -9.80
CA VAL A 75 4.28 4.96 -10.55
C VAL A 75 4.58 6.03 -11.60
N LEU A 76 5.33 7.08 -11.22
CA LEU A 76 5.71 8.16 -12.15
C LEU A 76 6.46 7.64 -13.39
N ARG A 77 7.28 6.59 -13.24
CA ARG A 77 7.96 5.91 -14.36
C ARG A 77 7.05 5.36 -15.44
N GLY A 78 5.79 5.05 -15.10
CA GLY A 78 4.80 4.54 -16.05
C GLY A 78 4.04 5.62 -16.80
N LEU A 79 4.25 6.89 -16.45
CA LEU A 79 3.55 8.03 -17.05
C LEU A 79 4.32 8.58 -18.25
N ASP A 80 3.62 9.20 -19.19
CA ASP A 80 4.26 10.12 -20.14
C ASP A 80 4.48 11.48 -19.47
N TYR A 81 5.71 11.74 -19.04
CA TYR A 81 6.12 13.02 -18.46
C TYR A 81 7.22 13.71 -19.29
N GLY A 82 7.44 13.30 -20.54
CA GLY A 82 8.53 13.84 -21.38
C GLY A 82 8.42 15.34 -21.66
N ARG A 83 7.22 15.90 -21.50
CA ARG A 83 6.93 17.33 -21.67
C ARG A 83 6.65 18.06 -20.36
N SER A 84 6.92 17.43 -19.22
CA SER A 84 6.63 17.99 -17.88
C SER A 84 7.52 19.17 -17.49
N GLY A 85 8.65 19.38 -18.20
CA GLY A 85 9.64 20.39 -17.83
C GLY A 85 10.48 20.01 -16.60
N PHE A 86 10.49 18.73 -16.22
CA PHE A 86 11.40 18.23 -15.19
C PHE A 86 12.85 18.33 -15.64
N ASP A 87 13.73 18.65 -14.69
CA ASP A 87 15.17 18.72 -14.92
C ASP A 87 15.80 17.31 -14.98
N ALA A 88 17.06 17.26 -15.42
CA ALA A 88 17.80 16.00 -15.53
C ALA A 88 17.86 15.22 -14.21
N LEU A 89 18.01 15.93 -13.07
CA LEU A 89 18.08 15.31 -11.75
C LEU A 89 16.75 14.64 -11.36
N LYS A 90 15.61 15.27 -11.66
CA LYS A 90 14.28 14.70 -11.44
C LYS A 90 14.05 13.49 -12.34
N HIS A 91 14.46 13.57 -13.60
CA HIS A 91 14.42 12.42 -14.52
C HIS A 91 15.23 11.24 -13.95
N GLN A 92 16.45 11.49 -13.50
CA GLN A 92 17.29 10.47 -12.86
C GLN A 92 16.61 9.89 -11.61
N ALA A 93 16.08 10.73 -10.72
CA ALA A 93 15.38 10.29 -9.51
C ALA A 93 14.17 9.40 -9.82
N ILE A 94 13.37 9.75 -10.83
CA ILE A 94 12.23 8.93 -11.27
C ILE A 94 12.71 7.55 -11.73
N GLN A 95 13.80 7.51 -12.50
CA GLN A 95 14.31 6.27 -13.10
C GLN A 95 15.04 5.36 -12.10
N GLU A 96 15.87 5.93 -11.24
CA GLU A 96 16.81 5.18 -10.41
C GLU A 96 16.28 4.87 -9.00
N LEU A 97 15.41 5.72 -8.44
CA LEU A 97 14.88 5.46 -7.11
C LEU A 97 13.94 4.24 -7.15
N GLY A 98 14.40 3.20 -6.44
CA GLY A 98 13.78 1.89 -6.42
C GLY A 98 12.48 1.85 -5.63
N ARG A 99 11.90 0.64 -5.60
CA ARG A 99 10.81 0.29 -4.69
C ARG A 99 11.19 -0.97 -3.93
N GLY A 100 10.94 -0.99 -2.62
CA GLY A 100 11.04 -2.21 -1.84
C GLY A 100 10.01 -3.23 -2.32
N ARG A 101 10.42 -4.50 -2.48
CA ARG A 101 9.48 -5.62 -2.65
C ARG A 101 9.11 -6.11 -1.26
N GLN A 102 7.82 -6.08 -0.95
CA GLN A 102 7.29 -6.53 0.34
C GLN A 102 5.97 -7.27 0.10
N SER A 103 5.68 -8.27 0.92
CA SER A 103 4.41 -8.99 0.92
C SER A 103 3.98 -9.32 2.34
N LYS A 104 2.67 -9.20 2.59
CA LYS A 104 2.00 -9.55 3.84
C LYS A 104 0.92 -10.56 3.54
N GLN A 105 1.06 -11.78 4.05
CA GLN A 105 0.05 -12.82 3.94
C GLN A 105 -0.71 -12.90 5.27
N HIS A 106 -2.02 -12.68 5.22
CA HIS A 106 -2.87 -12.77 6.40
C HIS A 106 -3.53 -14.14 6.45
N LEU A 107 -3.31 -14.88 7.54
CA LEU A 107 -3.85 -16.22 7.76
C LEU A 107 -4.74 -16.18 9.00
N GLN A 108 -6.03 -16.46 8.81
CA GLN A 108 -6.99 -16.54 9.91
C GLN A 108 -7.09 -17.99 10.41
N PHE A 109 -7.00 -18.15 11.72
CA PHE A 109 -7.10 -19.41 12.44
C PHE A 109 -8.33 -19.41 13.34
N THR A 110 -8.93 -20.59 13.54
CA THR A 110 -10.02 -20.78 14.48
C THR A 110 -9.57 -20.64 15.94
N ARG A 111 -8.30 -20.97 16.22
CA ARG A 111 -7.67 -20.90 17.53
C ARG A 111 -6.26 -20.30 17.44
N ARG A 112 -5.80 -19.65 18.51
CA ARG A 112 -4.42 -19.13 18.63
C ARG A 112 -3.46 -20.22 19.07
N LEU A 113 -3.19 -21.19 18.19
CA LEU A 113 -2.36 -22.37 18.49
C LEU A 113 -0.99 -22.04 19.07
N TRP A 114 -0.40 -20.89 18.70
CA TRP A 114 0.88 -20.44 19.22
C TRP A 114 0.82 -20.03 20.70
N SER A 115 -0.34 -19.66 21.23
CA SER A 115 -0.54 -19.26 22.64
C SER A 115 -1.02 -20.39 23.54
N GLU A 116 -1.26 -21.58 22.98
CA GLU A 116 -1.64 -22.74 23.76
C GLU A 116 -0.41 -23.35 24.47
N GLN A 117 -0.60 -23.84 25.69
CA GLN A 117 0.45 -24.53 26.42
C GLN A 117 0.70 -25.89 25.76
N GLY A 118 1.85 -26.02 25.09
CA GLY A 118 2.31 -27.28 24.48
C GLY A 118 3.48 -27.89 25.22
N SER A 119 4.28 -28.71 24.53
CA SER A 119 5.54 -29.27 25.04
C SER A 119 6.68 -28.24 25.22
N ARG A 120 6.39 -26.95 25.06
CA ARG A 120 7.38 -25.86 25.10
C ARG A 120 7.43 -25.26 26.51
N PRO A 121 8.57 -24.66 26.90
CA PRO A 121 8.71 -24.05 28.23
C PRO A 121 7.73 -22.90 28.51
N ALA A 122 7.27 -22.20 27.46
CA ALA A 122 6.33 -21.11 27.58
C ALA A 122 5.41 -21.02 26.34
N PRO A 123 4.20 -20.43 26.49
CA PRO A 123 3.35 -20.06 25.37
C PRO A 123 4.09 -19.14 24.39
N GLY A 124 3.88 -19.39 23.11
CA GLY A 124 4.40 -18.54 22.05
C GLY A 124 3.57 -17.27 21.86
N THR A 125 4.20 -16.27 21.26
CA THR A 125 3.55 -14.99 20.95
C THR A 125 2.95 -14.99 19.53
N GLY A 126 3.25 -15.99 18.71
CA GLY A 126 3.00 -15.95 17.27
C GLY A 126 4.02 -15.08 16.50
N GLY A 127 5.08 -14.63 17.18
CA GLY A 127 6.26 -14.06 16.54
C GLY A 127 7.28 -15.14 16.23
N SER A 128 7.77 -15.19 15.00
CA SER A 128 8.85 -16.09 14.61
C SER A 128 9.67 -15.51 13.46
N TYR A 129 10.92 -15.96 13.34
CA TYR A 129 11.83 -15.62 12.25
C TYR A 129 12.45 -16.90 11.70
N SER A 130 12.66 -16.95 10.39
CA SER A 130 13.29 -18.08 9.74
C SER A 130 13.94 -17.64 8.43
N ASP A 131 14.80 -18.50 7.90
CA ASP A 131 15.32 -18.50 6.54
C ASP A 131 14.84 -19.72 5.73
N ALA A 132 14.16 -20.68 6.37
CA ALA A 132 13.75 -21.96 5.82
C ALA A 132 12.43 -21.95 5.01
N GLY A 133 11.97 -20.77 4.56
CA GLY A 133 10.78 -20.65 3.70
C GLY A 133 9.86 -19.46 3.98
N TYR A 134 10.07 -18.74 5.08
CA TYR A 134 9.41 -17.46 5.39
C TYR A 134 10.37 -16.60 6.22
N GLN A 135 10.20 -15.28 6.26
CA GLN A 135 11.13 -14.39 6.98
C GLN A 135 10.67 -14.01 8.38
N ALA A 136 9.44 -13.51 8.52
CA ALA A 136 8.89 -13.12 9.80
C ALA A 136 7.41 -13.46 9.90
N THR A 137 6.96 -13.80 11.11
CA THR A 137 5.55 -13.80 11.46
C THR A 137 5.28 -12.91 12.67
N TRP A 138 4.06 -12.39 12.76
CA TRP A 138 3.51 -11.86 14.01
C TRP A 138 2.02 -12.13 14.10
N GLU A 139 1.53 -12.21 15.33
CA GLU A 139 0.11 -12.22 15.63
C GLU A 139 -0.44 -10.78 15.49
N ALA A 140 -1.43 -10.58 14.62
CA ALA A 140 -2.09 -9.29 14.38
C ALA A 140 -3.44 -9.08 15.09
N SER A 141 -4.03 -10.10 15.72
CA SER A 141 -5.24 -10.00 16.57
C SER A 141 -4.94 -9.89 18.08
N ARG A 142 -3.71 -9.59 18.48
CA ARG A 142 -3.28 -9.62 19.88
C ARG A 142 -4.01 -8.52 20.62
N GLY A 143 -4.53 -8.86 21.79
CA GLY A 143 -5.37 -7.97 22.59
C GLY A 143 -6.79 -7.79 22.04
N LEU A 144 -7.19 -8.49 20.98
CA LEU A 144 -8.59 -8.58 20.58
C LEU A 144 -9.25 -9.78 21.28
N PRO A 145 -10.51 -9.62 21.77
CA PRO A 145 -11.24 -10.70 22.42
C PRO A 145 -11.52 -11.87 21.44
N GLY A 146 -11.86 -13.03 21.99
CA GLY A 146 -12.19 -14.24 21.24
C GLY A 146 -11.00 -15.19 21.05
N GLU A 147 -11.28 -16.36 20.48
CA GLU A 147 -10.30 -17.45 20.31
C GLU A 147 -9.62 -17.44 18.94
N HIS A 148 -10.22 -16.75 17.96
CA HIS A 148 -9.67 -16.62 16.62
C HIS A 148 -8.33 -15.86 16.62
N GLY A 149 -7.41 -16.34 15.78
CA GLY A 149 -6.09 -15.74 15.60
C GLY A 149 -5.87 -15.27 14.17
N LEU A 150 -5.21 -14.13 13.99
CA LEU A 150 -4.71 -13.66 12.71
C LEU A 150 -3.19 -13.66 12.76
N LEU A 151 -2.57 -14.55 11.99
CA LEU A 151 -1.12 -14.58 11.82
C LEU A 151 -0.76 -13.87 10.53
N VAL A 152 0.18 -12.94 10.59
CA VAL A 152 0.72 -12.28 9.41
C VAL A 152 2.07 -12.89 9.10
N GLY A 153 2.19 -13.52 7.94
CA GLY A 153 3.48 -13.75 7.31
C GLY A 153 3.95 -12.46 6.66
N TYR A 154 5.23 -12.14 6.82
CA TYR A 154 5.85 -10.97 6.21
C TYR A 154 7.17 -11.34 5.56
N ALA A 155 7.32 -10.88 4.33
CA ALA A 155 8.53 -11.05 3.56
C ALA A 155 8.88 -9.78 2.80
N GLY A 156 10.17 -9.52 2.68
CA GLY A 156 10.80 -8.50 1.86
C GLY A 156 11.76 -9.11 0.83
N GLY A 157 12.13 -8.34 -0.18
CA GLY A 157 13.14 -8.73 -1.17
C GLY A 157 12.72 -9.98 -1.97
N ALA A 158 13.65 -10.92 -2.12
CA ALA A 158 13.43 -12.15 -2.88
C ALA A 158 12.31 -13.02 -2.28
N PHE A 159 12.23 -13.13 -0.96
CA PHE A 159 11.22 -13.92 -0.25
C PHE A 159 9.79 -13.40 -0.43
N ALA A 160 9.61 -12.12 -0.78
CA ALA A 160 8.29 -11.55 -1.07
C ALA A 160 7.71 -11.99 -2.43
N THR A 161 8.56 -12.46 -3.36
CA THR A 161 8.15 -12.70 -4.74
C THR A 161 7.26 -13.94 -4.91
N PRO A 162 7.56 -15.10 -4.29
CA PRO A 162 6.75 -16.30 -4.42
C PRO A 162 5.34 -16.17 -3.85
N TRP A 163 5.08 -15.18 -2.98
CA TRP A 163 3.76 -15.00 -2.34
C TRP A 163 2.71 -14.36 -3.25
N ARG A 164 3.04 -14.13 -4.53
CA ARG A 164 2.12 -13.63 -5.54
C ARG A 164 1.23 -14.76 -6.07
N HIS A 165 0.22 -15.15 -5.30
CA HIS A 165 -0.90 -15.95 -5.81
C HIS A 165 -2.19 -15.13 -5.78
N GLY A 166 -2.65 -14.72 -6.98
CA GLY A 166 -3.94 -14.07 -7.20
C GLY A 166 -3.86 -12.55 -7.45
N SER A 167 -4.60 -12.07 -8.44
CA SER A 167 -4.86 -10.66 -8.68
C SER A 167 -5.48 -10.01 -7.43
N PRO A 168 -5.21 -8.73 -7.12
CA PRO A 168 -5.90 -8.04 -6.04
C PRO A 168 -7.41 -8.19 -6.19
N ARG A 169 -8.06 -8.86 -5.24
CA ARG A 169 -9.53 -8.93 -5.24
C ARG A 169 -10.06 -7.56 -4.83
N PRO A 170 -10.99 -6.96 -5.60
CA PRO A 170 -11.62 -5.72 -5.19
C PRO A 170 -12.37 -5.92 -3.85
N PRO A 171 -12.48 -4.87 -3.01
CA PRO A 171 -13.21 -4.97 -1.76
C PRO A 171 -14.65 -5.41 -2.03
N ARG A 172 -15.07 -6.50 -1.38
CA ARG A 172 -16.47 -6.92 -1.35
C ARG A 172 -17.27 -5.82 -0.66
N ARG A 173 -18.17 -5.17 -1.40
CA ARG A 173 -19.21 -4.33 -0.80
C ARG A 173 -20.01 -5.22 0.17
N SER A 174 -20.06 -4.84 1.45
CA SER A 174 -20.99 -5.44 2.38
C SER A 174 -22.41 -5.18 1.84
N ARG A 175 -23.15 -6.26 1.61
CA ARG A 175 -24.60 -6.14 1.46
C ARG A 175 -25.14 -5.76 2.84
N ARG A 176 -25.80 -4.60 2.92
CA ARG A 176 -26.77 -4.33 3.98
C ARG A 176 -27.96 -5.24 3.77
#